data_AF-A0A351ATR6-F1
#
_entry.id   AF-A0A351ATR6-F1
#
_cell.length_a   1.000
_cell.length_b   1.000
_cell.length_c   1.000
_cell.angle_alpha   90.00
_cell.angle_beta   90.00
_cell.angle_gamma   90.00
#
_symmetry.space_group_name_H-M   'P 1'
#
loop_
_entity.id
_entity.type
_entity.pdbx_description
1 polymer ?
#
loop_
_entity_poly.entity_id
_entity_poly.type
_entity_poly.pdbx_seq_one_letter_code
_entity_poly.pdbx_strand_id
1 'polypeptide(L)'
;MTGDELSRIADVSEGLENPILRAAKSASNIAELLDAVKTKRYTLARLKRILFNALLGITREQQETAAYSDDALYIRVLGIRQSKLHLLSELQENATLPIVLRRSDAESLPFNAKQTLELTRRASLIRALACPGNASCRDDFSHRLVII
;
A
#
# COMPACT_ATOMS: atom_id res chain seq x y z
N MET A 1 9.45 15.70 -6.14
CA MET A 1 8.58 15.96 -4.98
C MET A 1 8.91 17.31 -4.38
N THR A 2 7.99 18.27 -4.47
CA THR A 2 8.10 19.59 -3.84
C THR A 2 7.63 19.54 -2.38
N GLY A 3 7.82 20.63 -1.63
CA GLY A 3 7.28 20.76 -0.26
C GLY A 3 5.76 20.61 -0.23
N ASP A 4 5.07 21.23 -1.19
CA ASP A 4 3.62 21.18 -1.30
C ASP A 4 3.10 19.79 -1.68
N GLU A 5 3.85 19.03 -2.47
CA GLU A 5 3.51 17.63 -2.77
C GLU A 5 3.71 16.75 -1.53
N LEU A 6 4.79 16.94 -0.78
CA LEU A 6 5.08 16.17 0.42
C LEU A 6 4.10 16.48 1.56
N SER A 7 3.62 17.72 1.68
CA SER A 7 2.64 18.10 2.72
C SER A 7 1.27 17.42 2.54
N ARG A 8 0.96 16.96 1.31
CA ARG A 8 -0.25 16.19 0.98
C ARG A 8 -0.12 14.69 1.27
N ILE A 9 1.09 14.20 1.50
CA ILE A 9 1.33 12.78 1.80
C ILE A 9 0.70 12.43 3.15
N ALA A 10 0.13 11.22 3.21
CA ALA A 10 -0.42 10.66 4.42
C ALA A 10 0.58 10.67 5.59
N ASP A 11 0.09 10.94 6.81
CA ASP A 11 0.86 11.11 8.06
C ASP A 11 1.80 12.33 8.14
N VAL A 12 1.98 13.11 7.06
CA VAL A 12 2.71 14.39 7.12
C VAL A 12 1.82 15.45 7.73
N SER A 13 2.31 16.15 8.77
CA SER A 13 1.61 17.28 9.36
C SER A 13 2.60 18.34 9.83
N GLU A 14 2.13 19.59 9.91
CA GLU A 14 2.80 20.67 10.66
C GLU A 14 4.24 20.97 10.22
N GLY A 15 4.48 21.07 8.91
CA GLY A 15 5.77 21.48 8.39
C GLY A 15 6.84 20.37 8.43
N LEU A 16 6.47 19.13 8.77
CA LEU A 16 7.36 17.96 8.78
C LEU A 16 7.97 17.67 7.40
N GLU A 17 7.34 18.14 6.33
CA GLU A 17 7.87 18.12 4.97
C GLU A 17 9.24 18.83 4.85
N ASN A 18 9.46 19.92 5.60
CA ASN A 18 10.68 20.71 5.54
C ASN A 18 11.92 19.97 6.07
N PRO A 19 11.93 19.45 7.31
CA PRO A 19 13.07 18.67 7.80
C PRO A 19 13.28 17.38 6.99
N ILE A 20 12.22 16.73 6.49
CA ILE A 20 12.36 15.57 5.60
C ILE A 20 13.09 15.96 4.32
N LEU A 21 12.67 17.03 3.64
CA LEU A 21 13.33 17.50 2.41
C LEU A 21 14.76 17.95 2.63
N ARG A 22 15.07 18.56 3.78
CA ARG A 22 16.46 18.93 4.13
C ARG A 22 17.30 17.68 4.35
N ALA A 23 16.84 16.74 5.16
CA ALA A 23 17.56 15.50 5.45
C ALA A 23 17.76 14.65 4.19
N ALA A 24 16.76 14.60 3.30
CA ALA A 24 16.85 13.88 2.03
C ALA A 24 17.94 14.40 1.08
N LYS A 25 18.36 15.67 1.22
CA LYS A 25 19.46 16.24 0.40
C LYS A 25 20.85 15.89 0.91
N SER A 26 20.98 15.54 2.20
CA SER A 26 22.28 15.33 2.85
C SER A 26 22.52 13.89 3.30
N ALA A 27 21.47 13.11 3.53
CA ALA A 27 21.58 11.72 3.98
C ALA A 27 22.00 10.78 2.84
N SER A 28 22.90 9.84 3.14
CA SER A 28 23.39 8.85 2.18
C SER A 28 22.57 7.56 2.18
N ASN A 29 21.73 7.36 3.21
CA ASN A 29 20.87 6.20 3.34
C ASN A 29 19.62 6.52 4.18
N ILE A 30 18.66 5.59 4.21
CA ILE A 30 17.38 5.76 4.91
C ILE A 30 17.58 5.89 6.43
N ALA A 31 18.58 5.19 7.01
CA ALA A 31 18.83 5.25 8.44
C ALA A 31 19.28 6.65 8.87
N GLU A 32 20.24 7.24 8.15
CA GLU A 32 20.71 8.61 8.37
C GLU A 32 19.58 9.63 8.21
N LEU A 33 18.73 9.46 7.19
CA LEU A 33 17.57 10.34 7.00
C LEU A 33 16.62 10.26 8.20
N LEU A 34 16.28 9.05 8.65
CA LEU A 34 15.39 8.84 9.78
C LEU A 34 15.96 9.42 11.08
N ASP A 35 17.25 9.22 11.33
CA ASP A 35 17.90 9.75 12.53
C ASP A 35 18.00 11.28 12.52
N ALA A 36 18.21 11.90 11.35
CA ALA A 36 18.24 13.36 11.21
C ALA A 36 16.87 14.04 11.44
N VAL A 37 15.77 13.34 11.14
CA VAL A 37 14.40 13.87 11.27
C VAL A 37 13.73 13.48 12.59
N LYS A 38 14.18 12.38 13.22
CA LYS A 38 13.62 11.86 14.46
C LYS A 38 13.69 12.91 15.57
N THR A 39 12.54 13.12 16.22
CA THR A 39 12.43 13.96 17.42
C THR A 39 11.59 13.26 18.49
N LYS A 40 11.49 13.85 19.69
CA LYS A 40 10.52 13.37 20.71
C LYS A 40 9.08 13.41 20.19
N ARG A 41 8.77 14.31 19.25
CA ARG A 41 7.44 14.50 18.67
C ARG A 41 7.14 13.51 17.54
N TYR A 42 8.14 13.14 16.75
CA TYR A 42 7.99 12.29 15.58
C TYR A 42 8.66 10.94 15.79
N THR A 43 7.86 9.91 16.02
CA THR A 43 8.35 8.55 16.24
C THR A 43 8.93 7.96 14.96
N LEU A 44 9.90 7.05 15.10
CA LEU A 44 10.51 6.34 13.97
C LEU A 44 9.47 5.59 13.13
N ALA A 45 8.46 4.99 13.77
CA ALA A 45 7.38 4.29 13.09
C ALA A 45 6.56 5.22 12.17
N ARG A 46 6.25 6.44 12.65
CA ARG A 46 5.55 7.46 11.86
C ARG A 46 6.40 7.91 10.67
N LEU A 47 7.68 8.18 10.89
CA LEU A 47 8.59 8.59 9.81
C LEU A 47 8.73 7.51 8.74
N LYS A 48 8.88 6.23 9.14
CA LYS A 48 8.89 5.10 8.19
C LYS A 48 7.61 5.03 7.36
N ARG A 49 6.43 5.20 7.96
CA ARG A 49 5.16 5.24 7.22
C ARG A 49 5.11 6.38 6.22
N ILE A 50 5.52 7.58 6.62
CA ILE A 50 5.59 8.74 5.71
C ILE A 50 6.48 8.44 4.50
N LEU A 51 7.65 7.84 4.70
CA LEU A 51 8.55 7.49 3.59
C LEU A 51 7.92 6.48 2.63
N PHE A 52 7.22 5.46 3.15
CA PHE A 52 6.48 4.51 2.30
C PHE A 52 5.31 5.16 1.58
N ASN A 53 4.54 6.02 2.26
CA ASN A 53 3.45 6.76 1.65
C ASN A 53 3.97 7.68 0.55
N ALA A 54 5.10 8.35 0.75
CA ALA A 54 5.76 9.16 -0.28
C ALA A 54 6.25 8.33 -1.47
N LEU A 55 6.84 7.15 -1.22
CA LEU A 55 7.30 6.24 -2.27
C LEU A 55 6.14 5.71 -3.14
N LEU A 56 5.01 5.40 -2.51
CA LEU A 56 3.80 4.90 -3.15
C LEU A 56 2.92 6.02 -3.73
N GLY A 57 3.12 7.27 -3.29
CA GLY A 57 2.31 8.42 -3.65
C GLY A 57 0.95 8.47 -2.93
N ILE A 58 0.85 7.89 -1.74
CA ILE A 58 -0.39 7.85 -0.94
C ILE A 58 -0.62 9.21 -0.28
N THR A 59 -1.68 9.88 -0.70
CA THR A 59 -2.10 11.17 -0.13
C THR A 59 -3.00 10.98 1.09
N ARG A 60 -3.13 12.05 1.90
CA ARG A 60 -4.06 12.07 3.03
C ARG A 60 -5.51 11.85 2.58
N GLU A 61 -5.92 12.48 1.48
CA GLU A 61 -7.26 12.33 0.90
C GLU A 61 -7.55 10.89 0.47
N GLN A 62 -6.58 10.21 -0.15
CA GLN A 62 -6.72 8.80 -0.51
C GLN A 62 -6.84 7.90 0.73
N GLN A 63 -6.05 8.19 1.78
CA GLN A 63 -6.15 7.46 3.04
C GLN A 63 -7.50 7.67 3.74
N GLU A 64 -8.01 8.90 3.76
CA GLU A 64 -9.34 9.20 4.32
C GLU A 64 -10.44 8.53 3.52
N THR A 65 -10.38 8.59 2.18
CA THR A 65 -11.32 7.88 1.31
C THR A 65 -11.31 6.39 1.60
N ALA A 66 -10.15 5.77 1.72
CA ALA A 66 -10.02 4.35 2.04
C ALA A 66 -10.50 3.98 3.46
N ALA A 67 -10.48 4.92 4.40
CA ALA A 67 -10.89 4.70 5.78
C ALA A 67 -12.41 4.83 6.00
N TYR A 68 -13.09 5.63 5.18
CA TYR A 68 -14.48 6.02 5.42
C TYR A 68 -15.45 5.68 4.26
N SER A 69 -14.96 5.08 3.17
CA SER A 69 -15.78 4.69 2.02
C SER A 69 -15.74 3.19 1.79
N ASP A 70 -16.88 2.52 1.92
CA ASP A 70 -17.01 1.09 1.60
C ASP A 70 -16.68 0.79 0.13
N ASP A 71 -16.91 1.76 -0.77
CA ASP A 71 -16.56 1.66 -2.19
C ASP A 71 -15.04 1.59 -2.44
N ALA A 72 -14.22 1.89 -1.43
CA ALA A 72 -12.76 1.72 -1.49
C ALA A 72 -12.28 0.32 -1.05
N LEU A 73 -13.18 -0.50 -0.50
CA LEU A 73 -12.87 -1.78 0.13
C LEU A 73 -13.19 -2.96 -0.79
N TYR A 74 -12.35 -4.00 -0.70
CA TYR A 74 -12.55 -5.26 -1.39
C TYR A 74 -11.85 -6.38 -0.61
N ILE A 75 -12.28 -7.62 -0.83
CA ILE A 75 -11.68 -8.80 -0.21
C ILE A 75 -10.74 -9.46 -1.21
N ARG A 76 -9.43 -9.43 -0.94
CA ARG A 76 -8.44 -10.18 -1.71
C ARG A 76 -8.13 -11.50 -1.03
N VAL A 77 -8.53 -12.62 -1.63
CA VAL A 77 -8.17 -13.95 -1.10
C VAL A 77 -6.77 -14.33 -1.61
N LEU A 78 -5.83 -14.51 -0.68
CA LEU A 78 -4.43 -14.85 -1.00
C LEU A 78 -4.17 -16.36 -0.95
N GLY A 79 -4.89 -17.08 -0.09
CA GLY A 79 -4.79 -18.53 0.02
C GLY A 79 -5.92 -19.13 0.85
N ILE A 80 -6.16 -20.42 0.67
CA ILE A 80 -7.21 -21.18 1.34
C ILE A 80 -6.74 -22.61 1.61
N ARG A 81 -7.25 -23.22 2.68
CA ARG A 81 -6.99 -24.65 2.91
C ARG A 81 -7.82 -25.52 1.98
N GLN A 82 -7.27 -26.61 1.47
CA GLN A 82 -7.98 -27.52 0.55
C GLN A 82 -9.29 -28.05 1.18
N SER A 83 -9.26 -28.39 2.47
CA SER A 83 -10.44 -28.86 3.21
C SER A 83 -11.54 -27.79 3.41
N LYS A 84 -11.25 -26.53 3.10
CA LYS A 84 -12.14 -25.38 3.32
C LYS A 84 -12.55 -24.69 2.03
N LEU A 85 -12.34 -25.30 0.87
CA LEU A 85 -12.72 -24.72 -0.42
C LEU A 85 -14.22 -24.35 -0.53
N HIS A 86 -15.11 -25.08 0.17
CA HIS A 86 -16.54 -24.75 0.21
C HIS A 86 -16.85 -23.35 0.78
N LEU A 87 -16.00 -22.84 1.68
CA LEU A 87 -16.18 -21.50 2.26
C LEU A 87 -15.96 -20.39 1.23
N LEU A 88 -15.26 -20.67 0.13
CA LEU A 88 -15.02 -19.68 -0.92
C LEU A 88 -16.32 -19.38 -1.69
N SER A 89 -17.14 -20.40 -1.94
CA SER A 89 -18.47 -20.24 -2.53
C SER A 89 -19.41 -19.50 -1.58
N GLU A 90 -19.43 -19.90 -0.31
CA GLU A 90 -20.24 -19.23 0.71
C GLU A 90 -19.85 -17.76 0.89
N LEU A 91 -18.55 -17.44 0.81
CA LEU A 91 -18.06 -16.08 0.85
C LEU A 91 -18.57 -15.29 -0.37
N GLN A 92 -18.54 -15.86 -1.58
CA GLN A 92 -19.03 -15.21 -2.79
C GLN A 92 -20.53 -14.91 -2.76
N GLU A 93 -21.32 -15.76 -2.11
CA GLU A 93 -22.77 -15.57 -2.00
C GLU A 93 -23.15 -14.56 -0.91
N ASN A 94 -22.40 -14.50 0.20
CA ASN A 94 -22.80 -13.75 1.39
C ASN A 94 -21.98 -12.49 1.67
N ALA A 95 -20.85 -12.27 0.98
CA ALA A 95 -20.02 -11.09 1.24
C ALA A 95 -20.70 -9.80 0.79
N THR A 96 -20.67 -8.80 1.67
CA THR A 96 -21.12 -7.43 1.36
C THR A 96 -20.12 -6.67 0.48
N LEU A 97 -18.86 -7.09 0.47
CA LEU A 97 -17.79 -6.47 -0.30
C LEU A 97 -17.41 -7.31 -1.52
N PRO A 98 -16.97 -6.68 -2.63
CA PRO A 98 -16.48 -7.40 -3.79
C PRO A 98 -15.28 -8.31 -3.44
N ILE A 99 -15.27 -9.52 -3.99
CA ILE A 99 -14.18 -10.48 -3.77
C ILE A 99 -13.33 -10.59 -5.03
N VAL A 100 -12.01 -10.49 -4.84
CA VAL A 100 -11.00 -10.58 -5.89
C VAL A 100 -10.20 -11.87 -5.71
N LEU A 101 -10.41 -12.85 -6.57
CA LEU A 101 -9.65 -14.11 -6.61
C LEU A 101 -8.65 -14.11 -7.77
N ARG A 102 -9.10 -13.64 -8.93
CA ARG A 102 -8.35 -13.58 -10.19
C ARG A 102 -8.33 -12.16 -10.71
N ARG A 103 -7.52 -11.93 -11.76
CA ARG A 103 -7.38 -10.61 -12.38
C ARG A 103 -8.70 -10.10 -12.99
N SER A 104 -9.50 -10.99 -13.56
CA SER A 104 -10.80 -10.66 -14.14
C SER A 104 -11.75 -10.03 -13.12
N ASP A 105 -11.68 -10.47 -11.86
CA ASP A 105 -12.58 -10.02 -10.80
C ASP A 105 -12.25 -8.59 -10.37
N ALA A 106 -11.05 -8.09 -10.68
CA ALA A 106 -10.68 -6.70 -10.44
C ALA A 106 -11.40 -5.72 -11.37
N GLU A 107 -11.89 -6.18 -12.53
CA GLU A 107 -12.55 -5.32 -13.52
C GLU A 107 -13.93 -4.86 -13.06
N SER A 108 -14.61 -5.65 -12.22
CA SER A 108 -15.92 -5.31 -11.65
C SER A 108 -15.85 -4.43 -10.41
N LEU A 109 -14.65 -4.11 -9.90
CA LEU A 109 -14.49 -3.29 -8.70
C LEU A 109 -14.99 -1.85 -8.91
N PRO A 110 -15.53 -1.22 -7.86
CA PRO A 110 -15.78 0.22 -7.83
C PRO A 110 -14.51 1.03 -8.09
N PHE A 111 -14.67 2.30 -8.49
CA PHE A 111 -13.54 3.15 -8.85
C PHE A 111 -12.51 3.29 -7.72
N ASN A 112 -12.95 3.56 -6.49
CA ASN A 112 -12.04 3.74 -5.35
C ASN A 112 -11.32 2.42 -5.01
N ALA A 113 -12.02 1.28 -5.01
CA ALA A 113 -11.42 -0.03 -4.81
C ALA A 113 -10.36 -0.36 -5.89
N LYS A 114 -10.59 0.04 -7.15
CA LYS A 114 -9.58 -0.08 -8.23
C LYS A 114 -8.33 0.75 -7.95
N GLN A 115 -8.48 1.97 -7.41
CA GLN A 115 -7.34 2.81 -7.02
C GLN A 115 -6.52 2.14 -5.90
N THR A 116 -7.20 1.60 -4.87
CA THR A 116 -6.55 0.86 -3.78
C THR A 116 -5.83 -0.39 -4.29
N LEU A 117 -6.44 -1.12 -5.22
CA LEU A 117 -5.83 -2.28 -5.85
C LEU A 117 -4.57 -1.91 -6.65
N GLU A 118 -4.61 -0.81 -7.40
CA GLU A 118 -3.45 -0.33 -8.16
C GLU A 118 -2.30 0.09 -7.24
N LEU A 119 -2.59 0.73 -6.11
CA LEU A 119 -1.59 1.03 -5.09
C LEU A 119 -0.94 -0.25 -4.53
N THR A 120 -1.75 -1.28 -4.27
CA THR A 120 -1.25 -2.59 -3.82
C THR A 120 -0.35 -3.22 -4.88
N ARG A 121 -0.77 -3.18 -6.14
CA ARG A 121 0.00 -3.68 -7.29
C ARG A 121 1.36 -2.99 -7.40
N ARG A 122 1.37 -1.65 -7.31
CA ARG A 122 2.59 -0.84 -7.34
C ARG A 122 3.51 -1.19 -6.17
N ALA A 123 2.97 -1.37 -4.97
CA ALA A 123 3.74 -1.77 -3.80
C ALA A 123 4.42 -3.14 -4.00
N SER A 124 3.69 -4.12 -4.57
CA SER A 124 4.24 -5.44 -4.87
C SER A 124 5.36 -5.38 -5.91
N LEU A 125 5.20 -4.58 -6.97
CA LEU A 125 6.25 -4.38 -7.98
C LEU A 125 7.51 -3.73 -7.41
N ILE A 126 7.36 -2.67 -6.60
CA ILE A 126 8.50 -2.00 -5.94
C ILE A 126 9.22 -3.00 -5.02
N ARG A 127 8.48 -3.83 -4.28
CA ARG A 127 9.05 -4.88 -3.45
C ARG A 127 9.84 -5.89 -4.28
N ALA A 128 9.29 -6.36 -5.40
CA ALA A 128 9.96 -7.31 -6.28
C ALA A 128 11.30 -6.76 -6.81
N LEU A 129 11.36 -5.46 -7.14
CA LEU A 129 12.59 -4.78 -7.55
C LEU A 129 13.62 -4.66 -6.41
N ALA A 130 13.16 -4.52 -5.17
CA ALA A 130 14.03 -4.38 -4.01
C ALA A 130 14.54 -5.73 -3.46
N CYS A 131 13.92 -6.86 -3.81
CA CYS A 131 14.32 -8.17 -3.33
C CYS A 131 15.57 -8.68 -4.08
N PRO A 132 16.65 -9.08 -3.38
CA PRO A 132 17.81 -9.67 -4.03
C PRO A 132 17.48 -11.06 -4.59
N GLY A 133 17.78 -11.26 -5.87
CA GLY A 133 17.45 -12.46 -6.62
C GLY A 133 16.58 -12.12 -7.83
N ASN A 134 16.75 -12.88 -8.92
CA ASN A 134 16.09 -12.63 -10.21
C ASN A 134 14.59 -13.03 -10.15
N ALA A 135 13.86 -12.52 -9.16
CA ALA A 135 12.43 -12.62 -9.09
C ALA A 135 11.89 -11.78 -10.24
N SER A 136 11.59 -12.46 -11.35
CA SER A 136 10.79 -11.89 -12.45
C SER A 136 9.70 -11.02 -11.83
N CYS A 137 9.55 -9.78 -12.30
CA CYS A 137 8.58 -8.78 -11.85
C CYS A 137 7.15 -9.25 -12.12
N ARG A 138 6.75 -10.32 -11.43
CA ARG A 138 5.47 -10.97 -11.53
C ARG A 138 4.52 -10.14 -10.69
N ASP A 139 3.47 -9.69 -11.36
CA ASP A 139 2.34 -9.04 -10.72
C ASP A 139 1.70 -9.98 -9.68
N ASP A 140 1.02 -9.44 -8.67
CA ASP A 140 0.31 -10.21 -7.63
C ASP A 140 -0.71 -11.19 -8.23
N PHE A 141 -1.23 -10.87 -9.42
CA PHE A 141 -2.14 -11.74 -10.17
C PHE A 141 -1.46 -12.85 -10.98
N SER A 142 -0.13 -12.83 -11.08
CA SER A 142 0.64 -13.89 -11.74
C SER A 142 0.73 -15.16 -10.89
N HIS A 143 0.52 -15.02 -9.59
CA HIS A 143 0.47 -16.14 -8.67
C HIS A 143 -0.97 -16.64 -8.57
N ARG A 144 -1.15 -17.96 -8.75
CA ARG A 144 -2.45 -18.60 -8.50
C ARG A 144 -2.76 -18.57 -7.00
N LEU A 145 -4.04 -18.59 -6.66
CA LEU A 145 -4.52 -18.77 -5.29
C LEU A 145 -3.77 -19.93 -4.63
N VAL A 146 -3.17 -19.66 -3.47
CA VAL A 146 -2.40 -20.68 -2.75
C VAL A 146 -3.38 -21.64 -2.06
N ILE A 147 -3.33 -22.91 -2.43
CA ILE A 147 -4.15 -23.97 -1.81
C ILE A 147 -3.21 -24.85 -0.99
N ILE A 148 -3.49 -24.96 0.33
CA ILE A 148 -2.67 -25.69 1.31
C ILE A 148 -3.46 -26.84 1.94
#